data_AF-A0A0G0MSP1-F1
#
_entry.id   AF-A0A0G0MSP1-F1
#
_cell.length_a   1.000
_cell.length_b   1.000
_cell.length_c   1.000
_cell.angle_alpha   90.00
_cell.angle_beta   90.00
_cell.angle_gamma   90.00
#
_symmetry.space_group_name_H-M   'P 1'
#
loop_
_entity.id
_entity.type
_entity.pdbx_description
1 polymer ?
#
loop_
_entity_poly.entity_id
_entity_poly.type
_entity_poly.pdbx_seq_one_letter_code
_entity_poly.pdbx_strand_id
1 'polypeptide(L)'
;MIEGRIQTRSWQDKSGIKKYRTEIIGENMQMGPKPASSGNYNFKQGFQKPAEKPQAQPQSQEEIPIIEENIPPVINIQEKGEEEEIDVKDIPF
;
A
#
# COMPACT_ATOMS: atom_id res chain seq x y z
N MET A 1 8.76 -12.98 14.51
CA MET A 1 7.95 -11.76 14.54
C MET A 1 8.44 -10.81 13.45
N ILE A 2 7.54 -10.11 12.79
CA ILE A 2 7.85 -9.09 11.78
C ILE A 2 7.11 -7.82 12.18
N GLU A 3 7.81 -6.69 12.15
CA GLU A 3 7.28 -5.36 12.43
C GLU A 3 7.51 -4.46 11.22
N GLY A 4 6.61 -3.49 11.01
CA GLY A 4 6.70 -2.54 9.91
C GLY A 4 5.39 -1.83 9.65
N ARG A 5 5.22 -1.32 8.42
CA ARG A 5 4.03 -0.57 7.98
C ARG A 5 3.28 -1.29 6.87
N ILE A 6 1.97 -1.12 6.84
CA ILE A 6 1.12 -1.62 5.76
C ILE A 6 1.10 -0.62 4.58
N GLN A 7 1.24 -1.12 3.36
CA GLN A 7 1.14 -0.31 2.15
C GLN A 7 0.39 -1.06 1.05
N THR A 8 -0.41 -0.35 0.27
CA THR A 8 -1.02 -0.87 -0.96
C THR A 8 -0.32 -0.24 -2.15
N ARG A 9 0.25 -1.07 -3.04
CA ARG A 9 0.85 -0.62 -4.29
C ARG A 9 0.12 -1.16 -5.50
N SER A 10 0.33 -0.52 -6.65
CA SER A 10 -0.12 -1.02 -7.94
C SER A 10 1.06 -1.30 -8.87
N TRP A 11 0.90 -2.28 -9.75
CA TRP A 11 1.89 -2.61 -10.78
C TRP A 11 1.18 -3.17 -12.02
N GLN A 12 1.82 -3.12 -13.18
CA GLN A 12 1.31 -3.71 -14.41
C GLN A 12 2.01 -5.04 -14.66
N ASP A 13 1.25 -6.11 -14.92
CA ASP A 13 1.82 -7.40 -15.29
C ASP A 13 2.27 -7.42 -16.76
N LYS A 14 2.90 -8.54 -17.18
CA LYS A 14 3.39 -8.71 -18.56
C LYS A 14 2.28 -8.63 -19.62
N SER A 15 1.04 -8.84 -19.23
CA SER A 15 -0.14 -8.77 -20.10
C SER A 15 -0.73 -7.37 -20.15
N GLY A 16 -0.11 -6.38 -19.50
CA GLY A 16 -0.60 -5.00 -19.45
C GLY A 16 -1.69 -4.75 -18.41
N ILE A 17 -2.03 -5.75 -17.59
CA ILE A 17 -3.14 -5.62 -16.63
C ILE A 17 -2.63 -4.97 -15.34
N LYS A 18 -3.30 -3.91 -14.89
CA LYS A 18 -3.01 -3.26 -13.60
C LYS A 18 -3.47 -4.16 -12.45
N LYS A 19 -2.57 -4.40 -11.50
CA LYS A 19 -2.77 -5.24 -10.31
C LYS A 19 -2.48 -4.44 -9.06
N TYR A 20 -3.18 -4.76 -7.97
CA TYR A 20 -2.99 -4.14 -6.66
C TYR A 20 -2.51 -5.20 -5.66
N ARG A 21 -1.66 -4.79 -4.73
CA ARG A 21 -1.22 -5.66 -3.63
C ARG A 21 -0.99 -4.86 -2.37
N THR A 22 -1.58 -5.32 -1.28
CA THR A 22 -1.27 -4.87 0.06
C THR A 22 -0.13 -5.71 0.62
N GLU A 23 0.92 -5.05 1.08
CA GLU A 23 2.15 -5.66 1.60
C GLU A 23 2.52 -5.02 2.94
N ILE A 24 3.26 -5.76 3.76
CA ILE A 24 3.92 -5.21 4.96
C ILE A 24 5.35 -4.89 4.57
N ILE A 25 5.73 -3.61 4.62
CA ILE A 25 7.12 -3.19 4.43
C ILE A 25 7.84 -3.39 5.76
N GLY A 26 8.69 -4.41 5.80
CA GLY A 26 9.40 -4.81 7.02
C GLY A 26 10.47 -3.80 7.44
N GLU A 27 10.46 -3.47 8.74
CA GLU A 27 11.44 -2.59 9.37
C GLU A 27 12.31 -3.38 10.36
N ASN A 28 11.69 -4.25 11.16
CA ASN A 28 12.38 -5.17 12.07
C ASN A 28 11.85 -6.61 11.93
N MET A 29 12.74 -7.58 12.12
CA MET A 29 12.39 -9.00 12.09
C MET A 29 13.12 -9.77 13.20
N GLN A 30 12.37 -10.60 13.92
CA GLN A 30 12.87 -11.58 14.87
C GLN A 30 12.59 -12.99 14.36
N MET A 31 13.64 -13.78 14.12
CA MET A 31 13.52 -15.19 13.80
C MET A 31 13.31 -16.02 15.07
N GLY A 32 12.51 -17.08 14.97
CA GLY A 32 12.35 -18.05 16.06
C GLY A 32 13.65 -18.79 16.38
N PRO A 33 13.68 -19.60 17.46
CA PRO A 33 14.86 -20.36 17.84
C PRO A 33 15.31 -21.28 16.70
N LYS A 34 16.59 -21.23 16.35
CA LYS A 34 17.17 -22.12 15.34
C LYS A 34 17.31 -23.52 15.96
N PRO A 35 16.89 -24.61 15.30
CA PRO A 35 17.20 -25.95 15.77
C PRO A 35 18.73 -26.10 15.79
N ALA A 36 19.25 -26.64 16.89
CA ALA A 36 20.68 -26.88 17.08
C ALA A 36 21.17 -27.99 16.14
N SER A 37 21.35 -27.68 14.86
CA SER A 37 22.09 -28.50 13.93
C SER A 37 22.87 -27.59 12.98
N SER A 38 24.16 -27.48 13.30
CA SER A 38 25.30 -27.22 12.42
C SER A 38 25.17 -26.09 11.38
N GLY A 39 25.89 -25.01 11.65
CA GLY A 39 26.29 -24.07 10.60
C GLY A 39 26.80 -22.77 11.18
N ASN A 40 28.12 -22.66 11.34
CA ASN A 40 28.84 -21.40 11.54
C ASN A 40 28.61 -20.47 10.34
N TYR A 41 27.43 -19.84 10.26
CA TYR A 41 27.21 -18.71 9.36
C TYR A 41 27.72 -17.46 10.05
N ASN A 42 28.99 -17.15 9.82
CA ASN A 42 29.55 -15.83 10.02
C ASN A 42 28.82 -14.87 9.07
N PHE A 43 27.70 -14.31 9.51
CA PHE A 43 27.06 -13.20 8.82
C PHE A 43 27.98 -11.98 8.98
N LYS A 44 28.91 -11.81 8.04
CA LYS A 44 29.68 -10.57 7.93
C LYS A 44 28.68 -9.46 7.61
N GLN A 45 28.30 -8.74 8.67
CA GLN A 45 27.49 -7.54 8.61
C GLN A 45 28.32 -6.48 7.88
N GLY A 46 28.12 -6.42 6.56
CA GLY A 46 28.83 -5.56 5.63
C GLY A 46 27.87 -4.89 4.67
N PHE A 47 26.71 -4.46 5.15
CA PHE A 47 25.92 -3.47 4.42
C PHE A 47 26.50 -2.09 4.74
N GLN A 48 27.59 -1.75 4.06
CA GLN A 48 27.95 -0.35 3.92
C GLN A 48 26.83 0.30 3.10
N LYS A 49 26.01 1.12 3.76
CA LYS A 49 25.11 2.05 3.09
C LYS A 49 25.96 2.84 2.07
N PRO A 50 25.71 2.75 0.76
CA PRO A 50 26.39 3.60 -0.19
C PRO A 50 26.14 5.05 0.22
N ALA A 51 27.20 5.85 0.33
CA ALA A 51 27.06 7.28 0.51
C ALA A 51 26.35 7.84 -0.74
N GLU A 52 25.09 8.25 -0.56
CA GLU A 52 24.36 9.03 -1.57
C GLU A 52 25.13 10.31 -1.85
N LYS A 53 25.70 10.40 -3.05
CA LYS A 53 25.96 11.70 -3.66
C LYS A 53 24.58 12.33 -3.92
N PRO A 54 24.39 13.65 -3.75
CA PRO A 54 23.17 14.32 -4.18
C PRO A 54 23.08 14.22 -5.70
N GLN A 55 22.46 13.15 -6.20
CA GLN A 55 21.99 13.09 -7.56
C GLN A 55 20.66 13.82 -7.53
N ALA A 56 20.60 14.99 -8.15
CA ALA A 56 19.35 15.65 -8.44
C ALA A 56 18.49 14.65 -9.23
N GLN A 57 17.53 14.01 -8.57
CA GLN A 57 16.49 13.27 -9.26
C GLN A 57 15.70 14.29 -10.08
N PRO A 58 15.51 14.08 -11.39
CA PRO A 58 14.33 14.67 -12.01
C PRO A 58 13.15 14.14 -11.18
N GLN A 59 12.39 15.05 -10.57
CA GLN A 59 11.11 14.71 -9.97
C GLN A 59 10.27 14.12 -11.11
N SER A 60 10.29 12.80 -11.26
CA SER A 60 9.19 12.09 -11.86
C SER A 60 8.04 12.36 -10.92
N GLN A 61 7.24 13.37 -11.27
CA GLN A 61 5.90 13.52 -10.75
C GLN A 61 5.28 12.13 -10.92
N GLU A 62 5.12 11.41 -9.81
CA GLU A 62 4.16 10.33 -9.74
C GLU A 62 2.82 11.02 -9.93
N GLU A 63 2.48 11.24 -11.19
CA GLU A 63 1.12 11.38 -11.63
C GLU A 63 0.47 10.07 -11.19
N ILE A 64 -0.05 10.06 -9.96
CA ILE A 64 -1.18 9.18 -9.64
C ILE A 64 -2.05 9.23 -10.88
N PRO A 65 -2.20 8.14 -11.65
CA PRO A 65 -3.10 8.19 -12.79
C PRO A 65 -4.43 8.60 -12.19
N ILE A 66 -4.85 9.83 -12.51
CA ILE A 66 -6.20 10.29 -12.24
C ILE A 66 -7.00 9.25 -12.98
N ILE A 67 -7.59 8.34 -12.22
CA ILE A 67 -8.58 7.45 -12.78
C ILE A 67 -9.62 8.46 -13.27
N GLU A 68 -9.75 8.63 -14.58
CA GLU A 68 -10.99 9.12 -15.17
C GLU A 68 -12.01 8.03 -14.82
N GLU A 69 -12.38 8.02 -13.54
CA GLU A 69 -13.56 7.39 -13.06
C GLU A 69 -14.62 8.19 -13.79
N ASN A 70 -15.32 7.53 -14.71
CA ASN A 70 -16.67 7.94 -15.05
C ASN A 70 -17.50 7.74 -13.77
N ILE A 71 -17.19 8.53 -12.74
CA ILE A 71 -18.02 8.72 -11.58
C ILE A 71 -19.33 9.25 -12.15
N PRO A 72 -20.46 8.55 -11.99
CA PRO A 72 -21.74 9.22 -12.20
C PRO A 72 -21.71 10.51 -11.39
N PRO A 73 -22.26 11.62 -11.90
CA PRO A 73 -22.14 12.91 -11.25
C PRO A 73 -22.50 12.75 -9.78
N VAL A 74 -21.55 13.09 -8.92
CA VAL A 74 -21.78 13.24 -7.48
C VAL A 74 -22.94 14.22 -7.37
N ILE A 75 -24.10 13.70 -6.99
CA ILE A 75 -25.26 14.53 -6.68
C ILE A 75 -24.77 15.45 -5.56
N ASN A 76 -24.66 16.75 -5.85
CA ASN A 76 -24.29 17.75 -4.86
C ASN A 76 -25.39 17.78 -3.80
N ILE A 77 -25.23 17.00 -2.73
CA ILE A 77 -26.12 17.04 -1.57
C ILE A 77 -25.62 18.17 -0.68
N GLN A 78 -25.95 19.40 -1.05
CA GLN A 78 -26.03 20.51 -0.11
C GLN A 78 -27.00 21.56 -0.64
N GLU A 79 -28.08 21.68 0.13
CA GLU A 79 -29.14 22.70 0.11
C GLU A 79 -30.26 22.57 -0.94
N LYS A 80 -31.11 21.57 -0.72
CA LYS A 80 -32.56 21.84 -0.69
C LYS A 80 -33.23 20.83 0.23
N GLY A 81 -33.84 21.34 1.31
CA GLY A 81 -34.46 20.51 2.33
C GLY A 81 -35.57 19.64 1.78
N GLU A 82 -35.61 18.40 2.27
CA GLU A 82 -36.77 17.63 2.69
C GLU A 82 -36.23 16.35 3.32
N GLU A 83 -36.55 16.17 4.60
CA GLU A 83 -36.16 15.03 5.42
C GLU A 83 -37.00 13.82 4.98
N GLU A 84 -36.50 12.99 4.05
CA GLU A 84 -37.02 11.63 3.91
C GLU A 84 -36.33 10.75 4.97
N GLU A 85 -37.00 10.65 6.12
CA GLU A 85 -36.67 9.74 7.21
C GLU A 85 -36.64 8.29 6.67
N ILE A 86 -35.49 7.63 6.77
CA ILE A 86 -35.34 6.24 6.32
C ILE A 86 -36.12 5.34 7.27
N ASP A 87 -37.28 4.85 6.85
CA ASP A 87 -38.16 4.02 7.67
C ASP A 87 -37.54 2.62 7.87
N VAL A 88 -37.39 2.18 9.12
CA VAL A 88 -36.66 0.94 9.49
C VAL A 88 -37.29 -0.31 8.86
N LYS A 89 -38.53 -0.21 8.36
CA LYS A 89 -39.28 -1.28 7.69
C LYS A 89 -38.83 -1.58 6.26
N ASP A 90 -38.10 -0.66 5.61
CA ASP A 90 -37.63 -0.82 4.23
C ASP A 90 -36.21 -1.44 4.15
N ILE A 91 -35.60 -1.74 5.30
CA ILE A 91 -34.35 -2.51 5.35
C ILE A 91 -34.71 -4.00 5.17
N PRO A 92 -34.24 -4.67 4.10
CA PRO A 92 -34.50 -6.09 3.91
C PRO A 92 -33.82 -6.91 5.00
N PHE A 93 -34.55 -7.85 5.59
CA PHE A 93 -34.05 -8.83 6.56
C PHE A 93 -33.30 -9.97 5.87
#